data_AF-A0A0D8L2C9-F1
#
_entry.id   AF-A0A0D8L2C9-F1
#
_cell.length_a   1.000
_cell.length_b   1.000
_cell.length_c   1.000
_cell.angle_alpha   90.00
_cell.angle_beta   90.00
_cell.angle_gamma   90.00
#
_symmetry.space_group_name_H-M   'P 1'
#
loop_
_entity.id
_entity.type
_entity.pdbx_description
1 polymer ?
#
loop_
_entity_poly.entity_id
_entity_poly.type
_entity_poly.pdbx_seq_one_letter_code
_entity_poly.pdbx_strand_id
1 'polypeptide(L)' 'MSRTMWQTFLSERLQQAQEQDAVRRRDANDGADGRTLLINGRRAVNFSGNDYLGLSRHPA' A
#
# COMPACT_ATOMS: atom_id res chain seq x y z
N MET A 1 -17.21 -3.11 27.41
CA MET A 1 -16.35 -4.23 26.97
C MET A 1 -14.93 -3.99 27.49
N SER A 2 -14.25 -5.02 28.01
CA SER A 2 -12.88 -4.88 28.51
C SER A 2 -11.86 -4.74 27.36
N ARG A 3 -10.70 -4.14 27.64
CA ARG A 3 -9.56 -4.06 26.70
C ARG A 3 -9.19 -5.44 26.14
N THR A 4 -9.27 -6.47 26.98
CA THR A 4 -8.98 -7.86 26.60
C THR A 4 -9.93 -8.38 25.53
N MET A 5 -11.25 -8.14 25.65
CA MET A 5 -12.21 -8.57 24.63
C MET A 5 -11.95 -7.91 23.28
N TRP A 6 -11.58 -6.63 23.26
CA TRP A 6 -11.22 -5.95 22.02
C TRP A 6 -9.95 -6.52 21.39
N GLN A 7 -8.93 -6.82 22.19
CA GLN A 7 -7.69 -7.42 21.68
C GLN A 7 -7.93 -8.80 21.07
N THR A 8 -8.74 -9.64 21.73
CA THR A 8 -9.14 -10.96 21.21
C THR A 8 -9.89 -10.81 19.89
N PHE A 9 -10.94 -9.98 19.87
CA PHE A 9 -11.72 -9.73 18.65
C PHE A 9 -10.85 -9.27 17.48
N LEU A 10 -9.97 -8.29 17.68
CA LEU A 10 -9.10 -7.79 16.62
C LEU A 10 -8.13 -8.88 16.12
N SER A 11 -7.61 -9.71 17.02
CA SER A 11 -6.66 -10.77 16.68
C SER A 11 -7.34 -11.86 15.84
N GLU A 12 -8.55 -12.29 16.21
CA GLU A 12 -9.34 -13.27 15.47
C GLU A 12 -9.69 -12.76 14.06
N ARG A 13 -10.13 -11.50 13.95
CA ARG A 13 -10.50 -10.90 12.65
C ARG A 13 -9.28 -10.70 11.76
N LEU A 14 -8.13 -10.36 12.34
CA LEU A 14 -6.87 -10.26 11.59
C LEU A 14 -6.41 -11.64 11.10
N GLN A 15 -6.47 -12.67 11.95
CA GLN A 15 -6.12 -14.04 11.56
C GLN A 15 -7.01 -14.52 10.41
N GLN A 16 -8.32 -14.33 10.51
CA GLN A 16 -9.25 -14.70 9.44
C GLN A 16 -8.92 -14.01 8.11
N ALA A 17 -8.54 -12.72 8.16
CA ALA A 17 -8.13 -11.99 6.96
C ALA A 17 -6.81 -12.53 6.37
N GLN A 18 -5.87 -12.99 7.21
CA GLN A 18 -4.62 -13.61 6.75
C GLN A 18 -4.88 -14.96 6.07
N GLU A 19 -5.75 -15.79 6.65
CA GLU A 19 -6.16 -17.09 6.07
C GLU A 19 -6.87 -16.93 4.72
N GLN A 20 -7.48 -15.76 4.48
CA GLN A 20 -8.15 -15.41 3.23
C GLN A 20 -7.28 -14.63 2.23
N ASP A 21 -5.98 -14.46 2.50
CA ASP A 21 -5.07 -13.64 1.69
C ASP A 21 -5.56 -12.18 1.48
N ALA A 22 -6.33 -11.67 2.44
CA ALA A 22 -6.93 -10.34 2.39
C ALA A 22 -6.05 -9.27 3.07
N VAL A 23 -5.01 -9.68 3.80
CA VAL A 23 -4.07 -8.76 4.46
C VAL A 23 -3.01 -8.30 3.47
N ARG A 24 -2.98 -6.99 3.22
CA ARG A 24 -1.98 -6.35 2.35
C ARG A 24 -0.87 -5.73 3.17
N ARG A 25 0.35 -5.81 2.66
CA ARG A 25 1.50 -5.03 3.15
C ARG A 25 1.79 -3.91 2.17
N ARG A 26 2.14 -2.74 2.68
CA ARG A 26 2.53 -1.61 1.85
C ARG A 26 4.05 -1.61 1.72
N ASP A 27 4.54 -1.65 0.50
CA ASP A 27 5.90 -1.28 0.20
C ASP A 27 5.97 0.24 0.05
N ALA A 28 6.96 0.85 0.69
CA ALA A 28 7.19 2.28 0.52
C ALA A 28 7.66 2.55 -0.91
N ASN A 29 7.11 3.59 -1.53
CA ASN A 29 7.59 4.10 -2.80
C ASN A 29 8.70 5.11 -2.51
N ASP A 30 9.91 4.83 -2.99
CA ASP A 30 11.11 5.64 -2.79
C ASP A 30 11.19 6.84 -3.76
N GLY A 31 10.21 6.97 -4.65
CA GLY A 31 10.08 8.09 -5.57
C GLY A 31 9.47 7.66 -6.91
N ALA A 32 8.49 8.42 -7.38
CA ALA A 32 7.87 8.20 -8.68
C ALA A 32 7.75 9.50 -9.46
N ASP A 33 7.96 9.42 -10.78
CA ASP A 33 7.81 10.54 -11.73
C ASP A 33 6.53 10.47 -12.56
N GLY A 34 5.48 9.86 -11.99
CA GLY A 34 4.25 9.52 -12.70
C GLY A 34 4.44 8.24 -13.52
N ARG A 35 5.37 8.25 -14.48
CA ARG A 35 5.64 7.13 -15.42
C ARG A 35 6.37 5.95 -14.80
N THR A 36 7.31 6.22 -13.89
CA THR A 36 8.13 5.20 -13.24
C THR A 36 8.03 5.33 -11.72
N LEU A 37 8.28 4.23 -11.02
CA LEU A 37 8.32 4.16 -9.57
C LEU A 37 9.60 3.42 -9.12
N LEU A 38 10.05 3.72 -7.91
CA LEU A 38 11.15 3.03 -7.24
C LEU A 38 10.56 2.27 -6.05
N ILE A 39 10.60 0.94 -6.09
CA ILE A 39 10.18 0.06 -5.00
C ILE A 39 11.34 -0.86 -4.64
N ASN A 40 11.72 -0.91 -3.37
CA ASN A 40 12.79 -1.77 -2.87
C ASN A 40 14.09 -1.57 -3.66
N GLY A 41 14.43 -0.32 -3.99
CA GLY A 41 15.62 0.04 -4.79
C GLY A 41 15.55 -0.34 -6.28
N ARG A 42 14.41 -0.83 -6.79
CA ARG A 42 14.24 -1.22 -8.20
C ARG A 42 13.31 -0.27 -8.93
N ARG A 43 13.75 0.22 -10.09
CA ARG A 43 12.93 1.05 -10.97
C ARG A 43 11.99 0.16 -11.80
N ALA A 44 10.70 0.50 -11.79
CA ALA A 44 9.67 -0.16 -12.60
C ALA A 44 8.81 0.88 -13.33
N VAL A 45 8.12 0.44 -14.38
CA VAL A 45 7.08 1.25 -15.04
C VAL A 45 5.83 1.27 -14.15
N ASN A 46 5.29 2.45 -13.91
CA ASN A 46 4.20 2.67 -12.99
C ASN A 46 2.85 2.55 -13.71
N PHE A 47 2.21 1.39 -13.57
CA PHE A 47 0.82 1.15 -14.01
C PHE A 47 -0.20 1.22 -12.86
N SER A 48 0.25 1.54 -11.65
CA SER A 48 -0.57 1.64 -10.43
C SER A 48 -0.83 3.08 -9.98
N GLY A 49 -0.26 4.05 -10.69
CA GLY A 49 -0.37 5.47 -10.37
C GLY A 49 -1.67 6.08 -10.88
N ASN A 50 -2.11 7.13 -10.20
CA ASN A 50 -3.29 7.91 -10.60
C ASN A 50 -2.90 9.22 -11.32
N ASP A 51 -1.64 9.39 -11.72
CA ASP A 51 -1.15 10.59 -12.43
C ASP A 51 -1.42 10.49 -13.93
N TYR A 52 -2.69 10.43 -14.31
CA TYR A 52 -3.14 10.13 -15.67
C TYR A 52 -2.67 11.14 -16.71
N LEU A 53 -2.51 12.41 -16.32
CA LEU A 53 -2.10 13.50 -17.21
C LEU A 53 -0.62 13.87 -17.07
N GLY A 54 0.13 13.20 -16.19
CA GLY A 54 1.53 13.54 -15.93
C GLY A 54 1.74 14.93 -15.30
N LEU A 55 0.70 15.51 -14.69
CA LEU A 55 0.74 16.88 -14.18
C LEU A 55 1.41 16.99 -12.81
N SER A 56 1.56 15.87 -12.10
CA SER A 56 2.20 15.86 -10.78
C SER A 56 3.65 16.37 -10.81
N ARG A 57 4.29 16.37 -11.99
CA ARG A 57 5.66 16.86 -12.22
C ARG A 57 5.80 17.76 -13.44
N HIS A 58 4.70 18.29 -13.98
CA HIS A 58 4.79 19.20 -15.11
C HIS A 58 5.42 20.53 -14.64
N PRO A 59 6.43 21.07 -15.35
CA PRO A 59 6.96 22.40 -15.04
C PRO A 59 5.88 23.46 -15.27
N ALA A 60 5.77 24.43 -14.36
CA ALA A 60 4.82 25.54 -14.49
C ALA A 60 5.23 26.54 -15.58
#